data_AF-A0A938PV00-F1
#
_entry.id   AF-A0A938PV00-F1
#
_cell.length_a   1.000
_cell.length_b   1.000
_cell.length_c   1.000
_cell.angle_alpha   90.00
_cell.angle_beta   90.00
_cell.angle_gamma   90.00
#
_symmetry.space_group_name_H-M   'P 1'
#
loop_
_entity.id
_entity.type
_entity.pdbx_description
1 polymer ?
#
loop_
_entity_poly.entity_id
_entity_poly.type
_entity_poly.pdbx_seq_one_letter_code
_entity_poly.pdbx_strand_id
1 'polypeptide(L)'
;MSQSRCSFFDDQAPKLAILTSETDRATDWLFPLGRTFATVFETHSTVERDDCGYRTTLDEGETDRNTVGHYQPLVSHRLTLAGGQKAEQVASLGKLKNVWANQTNGGSTRFGNSMLTHLKKTVPRSPYLNIRVAEELMDGHNDIFGKDTREFIELLIQMSTID
;
A
#
# COMPACT_ATOMS: atom_id res chain seq x y z
N MET A 1 -14.84 -9.35 0.00
CA MET A 1 -13.69 -8.75 -0.72
C MET A 1 -13.37 -7.40 -0.08
N SER A 2 -12.13 -6.91 -0.19
CA SER A 2 -11.67 -5.70 0.50
C SER A 2 -12.49 -4.45 0.17
N GLN A 3 -13.20 -4.41 -0.97
CA GLN A 3 -13.97 -3.25 -1.42
C GLN A 3 -15.45 -3.51 -1.75
N SER A 4 -16.05 -4.57 -1.23
CA SER A 4 -17.44 -4.97 -1.57
C SER A 4 -18.53 -3.92 -1.29
N ARG A 5 -18.21 -2.83 -0.60
CA ARG A 5 -19.12 -1.71 -0.30
C ARG A 5 -19.04 -0.55 -1.31
N CYS A 6 -18.05 -0.54 -2.20
CA CYS A 6 -17.78 0.51 -3.19
C CYS A 6 -17.65 1.95 -2.65
N SER A 7 -17.67 2.11 -1.34
CA SER A 7 -17.52 3.37 -0.62
C SER A 7 -17.21 3.07 0.84
N PHE A 8 -16.49 3.99 1.47
CA PHE A 8 -16.16 3.93 2.89
C PHE A 8 -16.52 5.26 3.56
N PHE A 9 -16.89 5.18 4.84
CA PHE A 9 -17.20 6.34 5.66
C PHE A 9 -15.99 7.27 5.76
N ASP A 10 -16.25 8.56 6.02
CA ASP A 10 -15.19 9.56 6.09
C ASP A 10 -14.26 9.33 7.29
N ASP A 11 -14.78 8.73 8.35
CA ASP A 11 -14.06 8.33 9.57
C ASP A 11 -13.52 6.88 9.52
N GLN A 12 -13.65 6.18 8.38
CA GLN A 12 -13.16 4.81 8.25
C GLN A 12 -11.64 4.76 8.36
N ALA A 13 -11.11 4.46 9.54
CA ALA A 13 -9.68 4.31 9.75
C ALA A 13 -9.07 3.13 8.96
N PRO A 14 -7.77 3.20 8.60
CA PRO A 14 -6.99 2.05 8.17
C PRO A 14 -7.09 0.87 9.14
N LYS A 15 -7.18 -0.35 8.61
CA LYS A 15 -7.22 -1.60 9.37
C LYS A 15 -6.07 -2.55 9.02
N LEU A 16 -5.55 -2.47 7.79
CA LEU A 16 -4.40 -3.25 7.35
C LEU A 16 -3.54 -2.40 6.42
N ALA A 17 -2.24 -2.35 6.67
CA ALA A 17 -1.27 -1.79 5.76
C ALA A 17 -0.16 -2.82 5.51
N ILE A 18 0.07 -3.15 4.24
CA ILE A 18 1.18 -3.98 3.78
C ILE A 18 2.17 -3.01 3.14
N LEU A 19 3.39 -2.95 3.68
CA LEU A 19 4.48 -2.13 3.14
C LEU A 19 5.48 -3.04 2.45
N THR A 20 5.89 -2.68 1.24
CA THR A 20 6.84 -3.48 0.45
C THR A 20 7.77 -2.56 -0.31
N SER A 21 9.08 -2.76 -0.17
CA SER A 21 10.10 -1.91 -0.80
C SER A 21 10.10 -2.09 -2.32
N GLU A 22 10.45 -1.05 -3.06
CA GLU A 22 10.70 -1.16 -4.50
C GLU A 22 11.93 -2.01 -4.84
N THR A 23 12.91 -2.08 -3.95
CA THR A 23 14.19 -2.80 -4.15
C THR A 23 14.26 -4.11 -3.39
N ASP A 24 13.12 -4.67 -2.98
CA ASP A 24 13.05 -5.79 -2.06
C ASP A 24 13.49 -7.13 -2.67
N ARG A 25 14.79 -7.30 -2.84
CA ARG A 25 15.42 -8.40 -3.59
C ARG A 25 15.34 -9.76 -2.90
N ALA A 26 15.04 -9.85 -1.61
CA ALA A 26 14.86 -11.19 -1.00
C ALA A 26 13.50 -11.80 -1.38
N THR A 27 12.54 -10.99 -1.82
CA THR A 27 11.30 -11.44 -2.46
C THR A 27 11.47 -11.86 -3.92
N ASP A 28 12.42 -11.27 -4.65
CA ASP A 28 12.68 -11.61 -6.06
C ASP A 28 13.32 -13.00 -6.26
N TRP A 29 13.96 -13.58 -5.23
CA TRP A 29 14.62 -14.89 -5.33
C TRP A 29 14.11 -15.96 -4.35
N LEU A 30 13.76 -15.61 -3.11
CA LEU A 30 13.45 -16.62 -2.08
C LEU A 30 12.01 -17.15 -2.18
N PHE A 31 11.04 -16.28 -2.48
CA PHE A 31 9.63 -16.67 -2.63
C PHE A 31 9.38 -17.58 -3.84
N PRO A 32 9.94 -17.28 -5.04
CA PRO A 32 9.83 -18.19 -6.19
C PRO A 32 10.46 -19.56 -5.90
N LEU A 33 11.62 -19.62 -5.24
CA LEU A 33 12.29 -20.89 -4.92
C LEU A 33 11.48 -21.76 -3.95
N GLY A 34 10.71 -21.17 -3.03
CA GLY A 34 9.85 -21.91 -2.11
C GLY A 34 8.58 -22.50 -2.75
N ARG A 35 7.98 -21.83 -3.74
CA ARG A 35 6.72 -22.27 -4.39
C ARG A 35 6.91 -23.01 -5.73
N THR A 36 8.06 -22.84 -6.39
CA THR A 36 8.35 -23.53 -7.67
C THR A 36 8.42 -25.06 -7.54
N PHE A 37 8.73 -25.60 -6.35
CA PHE A 37 8.72 -27.06 -6.15
C PHE A 37 7.31 -27.69 -6.11
N ALA A 38 6.24 -26.90 -6.04
CA ALA A 38 4.85 -27.40 -5.98
C ALA A 38 4.02 -27.12 -7.25
N THR A 39 4.48 -26.25 -8.16
CA THR A 39 3.66 -25.64 -9.23
C THR A 39 4.00 -26.11 -10.66
N VAL A 40 4.98 -27.01 -10.85
CA VAL A 40 5.49 -27.43 -12.18
C VAL A 40 4.43 -28.11 -13.08
N PHE A 41 3.27 -28.51 -12.53
CA PHE A 41 2.17 -29.12 -13.29
C PHE A 41 0.82 -28.41 -13.13
N GLU A 42 0.77 -27.19 -12.61
CA GLU A 42 -0.49 -26.46 -12.43
C GLU A 42 -0.87 -25.66 -13.69
N THR A 43 -2.15 -25.72 -14.06
CA THR A 43 -2.72 -24.93 -15.16
C THR A 43 -3.08 -23.56 -14.59
N HIS A 44 -2.38 -22.53 -15.01
CA HIS A 44 -2.64 -21.16 -14.56
C HIS A 44 -3.75 -20.54 -15.40
N SER A 45 -4.74 -19.93 -14.75
CA SER A 45 -5.78 -19.17 -15.41
C SER A 45 -5.62 -17.67 -15.17
N THR A 46 -6.21 -16.87 -16.05
CA THR A 46 -6.32 -15.43 -15.87
C THR A 46 -7.74 -15.10 -15.48
N VAL A 47 -7.91 -14.36 -14.39
CA VAL A 47 -9.21 -13.99 -13.85
C VAL A 47 -9.38 -12.47 -13.98
N GLU A 48 -10.34 -12.07 -14.80
CA GLU A 48 -10.78 -10.67 -14.86
C GLU A 48 -11.74 -10.38 -13.70
N ARG A 49 -11.48 -9.29 -12.98
CA ARG A 49 -12.31 -8.80 -11.88
C ARG A 49 -12.69 -7.35 -12.11
N ASP A 50 -13.96 -7.04 -11.90
CA ASP A 50 -14.47 -5.66 -11.84
C ASP A 50 -15.00 -5.44 -10.44
N ASP A 51 -14.25 -4.70 -9.62
CA ASP A 51 -14.64 -4.35 -8.25
C ASP A 51 -14.93 -2.85 -8.22
N CYS A 52 -16.20 -2.48 -8.11
CA CYS A 52 -16.65 -1.09 -8.03
C CYS A 52 -16.22 -0.20 -9.21
N GLY A 53 -16.12 -0.76 -10.43
CA GLY A 53 -15.66 -0.06 -11.63
C GLY A 53 -14.15 -0.06 -11.83
N TYR A 54 -13.40 -0.72 -10.94
CA TYR A 54 -11.96 -0.92 -11.05
C TYR A 54 -11.70 -2.31 -11.61
N ARG A 55 -11.37 -2.34 -12.90
CA ARG A 55 -11.00 -3.58 -13.58
C ARG A 55 -9.57 -3.95 -13.28
N THR A 56 -9.39 -5.19 -12.85
CA THR A 56 -8.11 -5.78 -12.52
C THR A 56 -8.05 -7.18 -13.11
N THR A 57 -7.03 -7.39 -13.93
CA THR A 57 -6.62 -8.70 -14.42
C THR A 57 -5.74 -9.37 -13.36
N LEU A 58 -6.15 -10.55 -12.91
CA LEU A 58 -5.37 -11.36 -11.98
C LEU A 58 -4.80 -12.57 -12.73
N ASP A 59 -3.50 -12.57 -13.00
CA ASP A 59 -2.76 -13.73 -13.47
C ASP A 59 -2.36 -14.62 -12.27
N GLU A 60 -2.86 -15.86 -12.24
CA GLU A 60 -2.57 -16.84 -11.18
C GLU A 60 -1.09 -17.20 -11.15
N GLY A 61 -0.43 -17.35 -12.30
CA GLY A 61 1.00 -17.65 -12.36
C GLY A 61 1.87 -16.51 -11.85
N GLU A 62 1.46 -15.26 -12.05
CA GLU A 62 2.11 -14.11 -11.43
C GLU A 62 1.83 -14.04 -9.91
N THR A 63 0.61 -14.38 -9.48
CA THR A 63 0.23 -14.51 -8.06
C THR A 63 1.04 -15.59 -7.35
N ASP A 64 1.46 -16.63 -8.08
CA ASP A 64 2.23 -17.74 -7.53
C ASP A 64 3.70 -17.40 -7.32
N ARG A 65 4.22 -16.50 -8.15
CA ARG A 65 5.63 -16.09 -8.16
C ARG A 65 5.92 -14.86 -7.31
N ASN A 66 4.90 -14.07 -6.99
CA ASN A 66 5.06 -12.80 -6.29
C ASN A 66 4.36 -12.81 -4.92
N THR A 67 4.92 -12.07 -3.97
CA THR A 67 4.17 -11.74 -2.75
C THR A 67 3.11 -10.68 -3.04
N VAL A 68 2.13 -10.55 -2.14
CA VAL A 68 1.04 -9.56 -2.25
C VAL A 68 1.56 -8.14 -2.51
N GLY A 69 2.70 -7.76 -1.93
CA GLY A 69 3.32 -6.44 -2.13
C GLY A 69 4.06 -6.24 -3.46
N HIS A 70 4.51 -7.33 -4.10
CA HIS A 70 5.16 -7.29 -5.42
C HIS A 70 4.18 -7.52 -6.57
N TYR A 71 2.99 -8.05 -6.27
CA TYR A 71 1.96 -8.27 -7.25
C TYR A 71 1.24 -6.97 -7.62
N GLN A 72 1.72 -6.33 -8.69
CA GLN A 72 1.28 -5.01 -9.16
C GLN A 72 -0.23 -4.80 -9.24
N PRO A 73 -1.05 -5.79 -9.66
CA PRO A 73 -2.50 -5.61 -9.73
C PRO A 73 -3.15 -5.28 -8.38
N LEU A 74 -2.53 -5.67 -7.26
CA LEU A 74 -3.05 -5.41 -5.91
C LEU A 74 -2.39 -4.22 -5.21
N VAL A 75 -1.39 -3.58 -5.82
CA VAL A 75 -0.71 -2.41 -5.22
C VAL A 75 -1.63 -1.20 -5.34
N SER A 76 -2.08 -0.69 -4.19
CA SER A 76 -3.08 0.37 -4.10
C SER A 76 -2.48 1.77 -3.94
N HIS A 77 -1.30 1.85 -3.32
CA HIS A 77 -0.66 3.11 -2.93
C HIS A 77 0.85 3.05 -3.17
N ARG A 78 1.47 4.23 -3.32
CA ARG A 78 2.92 4.41 -3.33
C ARG A 78 3.32 5.40 -2.25
N LEU A 79 4.36 5.09 -1.47
CA LEU A 79 4.95 5.95 -0.46
C LEU A 79 6.29 6.49 -0.97
N THR A 80 6.45 7.80 -1.04
CA THR A 80 7.68 8.46 -1.48
C THR A 80 8.13 9.52 -0.47
N LEU A 81 9.39 9.95 -0.54
CA LEU A 81 9.86 11.08 0.26
C LEU A 81 9.12 12.37 -0.17
N ALA A 82 8.67 13.17 0.79
CA ALA A 82 8.05 14.47 0.53
C ALA A 82 9.16 15.50 0.26
N GLY A 83 9.48 15.72 -1.02
CA GLY A 83 10.47 16.72 -1.45
C GLY A 83 10.24 18.12 -0.87
N GLY A 84 11.34 18.86 -0.67
CA GLY A 84 11.40 20.12 0.06
C GLY A 84 10.46 21.23 -0.42
N GLN A 85 9.35 21.38 0.30
CA GLN A 85 8.89 22.63 0.90
C GLN A 85 8.48 22.31 2.33
N LYS A 86 8.76 23.21 3.28
CA LYS A 86 8.32 23.10 4.69
C LYS A 86 6.80 22.92 4.69
N ALA A 87 6.32 21.67 4.79
CA ALA A 87 4.92 21.46 5.12
C ALA A 87 4.72 22.06 6.49
N GLU A 88 3.62 22.82 6.63
CA GLU A 88 3.04 23.09 7.93
C GLU A 88 3.10 21.81 8.74
N GLN A 89 3.74 21.92 9.91
CA GLN A 89 3.86 20.85 10.87
C GLN A 89 2.53 20.10 10.95
N VAL A 90 2.53 18.84 10.50
CA VAL A 90 1.44 17.92 10.80
C VAL A 90 1.60 17.53 12.26
N ALA A 91 1.31 18.47 13.15
CA ALA A 91 1.55 18.36 14.60
C ALA A 91 0.26 18.42 15.42
N SER A 92 -0.88 18.12 14.81
CA SER A 92 -2.08 17.80 15.58
C SER A 92 -2.79 16.59 15.00
N LEU A 93 -3.03 15.59 15.84
CA LEU A 93 -3.73 14.34 15.50
C LEU A 93 -5.10 14.59 14.84
N GLY A 94 -5.81 15.66 15.21
CA GLY A 94 -7.06 16.07 14.56
C GLY A 94 -6.90 16.47 13.07
N LYS A 95 -5.72 16.93 12.66
CA LYS A 95 -5.42 17.17 11.24
C LYS A 95 -5.22 15.85 10.47
N LEU A 96 -4.70 14.79 11.11
CA LEU A 96 -4.49 13.49 10.44
C LEU A 96 -5.82 12.82 10.05
N LYS A 97 -6.84 12.83 10.92
CA LYS A 97 -8.17 12.32 10.58
C LYS A 97 -8.79 13.06 9.39
N ASN A 98 -8.73 14.40 9.41
CA ASN A 98 -9.21 15.22 8.29
C ASN A 98 -8.45 14.93 6.99
N VAL A 99 -7.13 14.70 7.10
CA VAL A 99 -6.27 14.39 5.96
C VAL A 99 -6.64 13.04 5.33
N TRP A 100 -6.98 12.03 6.14
CA TRP A 100 -7.49 10.74 5.64
C TRP A 100 -8.89 10.84 5.05
N ALA A 101 -9.81 11.54 5.71
CA ALA A 101 -11.18 11.73 5.22
C ALA A 101 -11.22 12.37 3.83
N ASN A 102 -10.28 13.27 3.55
CA ASN A 102 -10.15 13.98 2.28
C ASN A 102 -9.36 13.22 1.20
N GLN A 103 -9.07 11.92 1.39
CA GLN A 103 -8.45 11.13 0.32
C GLN A 103 -9.32 11.10 -0.93
N THR A 104 -8.68 11.32 -2.07
CA THR A 104 -9.30 11.25 -3.38
C THR A 104 -8.59 10.25 -4.27
N ASN A 105 -9.27 9.84 -5.33
CA ASN A 105 -8.70 8.94 -6.31
C ASN A 105 -7.52 9.61 -7.06
N GLY A 106 -6.30 9.13 -6.83
CA GLY A 106 -5.09 9.75 -7.38
C GLY A 106 -4.50 10.86 -6.52
N GLY A 107 -5.13 11.15 -5.37
CA GLY A 107 -4.64 12.14 -4.43
C GLY A 107 -3.39 11.67 -3.71
N SER A 108 -2.64 12.65 -3.20
CA SER A 108 -1.46 12.42 -2.37
C SER A 108 -1.68 13.05 -0.99
N THR A 109 -1.25 12.31 0.02
CA THR A 109 -1.43 12.65 1.42
C THR A 109 -0.10 12.64 2.14
N ARG A 110 0.25 13.73 2.81
CA ARG A 110 1.51 13.83 3.56
C ARG A 110 1.38 13.25 4.96
N PHE A 111 2.35 12.43 5.34
CA PHE A 111 2.56 11.87 6.66
C PHE A 111 3.99 12.17 7.09
N GLY A 112 4.18 13.22 7.91
CA GLY A 112 5.50 13.69 8.29
C GLY A 112 6.35 14.04 7.07
N ASN A 113 7.48 13.35 6.90
CA ASN A 113 8.34 13.48 5.71
C ASN A 113 8.00 12.55 4.55
N SER A 114 6.95 11.74 4.65
CA SER A 114 6.53 10.84 3.56
C SER A 114 5.26 11.33 2.88
N MET A 115 5.09 10.94 1.62
CA MET A 115 3.91 11.23 0.79
C MET A 115 3.29 9.92 0.32
N LEU A 116 2.05 9.65 0.77
CA LEU A 116 1.26 8.51 0.38
C LEU A 116 0.36 8.89 -0.81
N THR A 117 0.58 8.28 -1.97
CA THR A 117 -0.19 8.55 -3.20
C THR A 117 -1.08 7.38 -3.55
N HIS A 118 -2.36 7.66 -3.80
CA HIS A 118 -3.34 6.66 -4.22
C HIS A 118 -3.19 6.31 -5.72
N LEU A 119 -3.05 5.04 -6.07
CA LEU A 119 -2.73 4.59 -7.45
C LEU A 119 -3.94 4.34 -8.35
N LYS A 120 -5.13 4.74 -7.91
CA LYS A 120 -6.39 4.58 -8.65
C LYS A 120 -6.77 3.12 -8.93
N LYS A 121 -6.36 2.22 -8.05
CA LYS A 121 -6.68 0.78 -8.11
C LYS A 121 -7.81 0.37 -7.17
N THR A 122 -8.15 1.23 -6.22
CA THR A 122 -9.18 1.02 -5.21
C THR A 122 -10.08 2.25 -5.11
N VAL A 123 -11.23 2.14 -4.45
CA VAL A 123 -12.00 3.28 -3.98
C VAL A 123 -11.20 4.01 -2.89
N PRO A 124 -11.31 5.35 -2.79
CA PRO A 124 -10.67 6.12 -1.73
C PRO A 124 -11.11 5.64 -0.33
N ARG A 125 -10.24 5.84 0.67
CA ARG A 125 -10.48 5.47 2.07
C ARG A 125 -10.69 3.97 2.31
N SER A 126 -10.20 3.12 1.41
CA SER A 126 -10.11 1.68 1.68
C SER A 126 -9.36 1.45 3.00
N PRO A 127 -9.92 0.67 3.95
CA PRO A 127 -9.23 0.33 5.19
C PRO A 127 -8.07 -0.64 4.96
N TYR A 128 -7.95 -1.18 3.75
CA TYR A 128 -6.87 -2.09 3.34
C TYR A 128 -5.95 -1.34 2.38
N LEU A 129 -4.68 -1.19 2.78
CA LEU A 129 -3.64 -0.55 1.99
C LEU A 129 -2.56 -1.57 1.64
N ASN A 130 -2.29 -1.72 0.36
CA ASN A 130 -1.07 -2.34 -0.14
C ASN A 130 -0.18 -1.25 -0.74
N ILE A 131 0.95 -1.00 -0.09
CA ILE A 131 1.78 0.20 -0.24
C ILE A 131 3.16 -0.21 -0.76
N ARG A 132 3.49 0.29 -1.95
CA ARG A 132 4.84 0.23 -2.51
C ARG A 132 5.67 1.38 -1.93
N VAL A 133 6.77 1.08 -1.25
CA VAL A 133 7.63 2.08 -0.61
C VAL A 133 8.85 2.32 -1.49
N ALA A 134 9.08 3.59 -1.85
CA ALA A 134 10.20 3.97 -2.70
C ALA A 134 11.55 3.65 -2.02
N GLU A 135 12.56 3.32 -2.84
CA GLU A 135 13.91 2.95 -2.40
C GLU A 135 14.52 4.00 -1.45
N GLU A 136 14.25 5.29 -1.69
CA GLU A 136 14.81 6.37 -0.87
C GLU A 136 14.25 6.40 0.57
N LEU A 137 13.13 5.72 0.83
CA LEU A 137 12.52 5.57 2.15
C LEU A 137 12.79 4.21 2.78
N MET A 138 12.96 3.17 1.96
CA MET A 138 13.18 1.80 2.40
C MET A 138 13.92 1.04 1.30
N ASP A 139 15.24 0.92 1.43
CA ASP A 139 16.05 0.09 0.53
C ASP A 139 16.07 -1.37 1.04
N GLY A 140 15.34 -2.24 0.33
CA GLY A 140 15.15 -3.65 0.67
C GLY A 140 14.45 -3.89 2.02
N HIS A 141 14.72 -5.04 2.64
CA HIS A 141 14.08 -5.46 3.90
C HIS A 141 14.71 -4.86 5.17
N ASN A 142 15.95 -4.33 5.08
CA ASN A 142 16.71 -3.95 6.28
C ASN A 142 16.36 -2.54 6.78
N ASP A 143 15.76 -1.70 5.93
CA ASP A 143 15.52 -0.29 6.22
C ASP A 143 14.05 0.04 6.55
N ILE A 144 13.25 -0.97 6.93
CA ILE A 144 11.88 -0.73 7.43
C ILE A 144 11.87 0.12 8.72
N PHE A 145 13.01 0.20 9.41
CA PHE A 145 13.22 1.05 10.58
C PHE A 145 13.89 2.39 10.26
N GLY A 146 14.04 2.73 8.98
CA GLY A 146 14.44 4.05 8.53
C GLY A 146 13.52 5.12 9.13
N LYS A 147 14.10 6.28 9.46
CA LYS A 147 13.42 7.32 10.26
C LYS A 147 12.06 7.71 9.69
N ASP A 148 11.99 7.97 8.38
CA ASP A 148 10.77 8.48 7.74
C ASP A 148 9.72 7.36 7.55
N THR A 149 10.14 6.12 7.26
CA THR A 149 9.24 4.95 7.21
C THR A 149 8.64 4.65 8.59
N ARG A 150 9.44 4.74 9.65
CA ARG A 150 8.96 4.60 11.03
C ARG A 150 7.99 5.71 11.42
N GLU A 151 8.29 6.96 11.10
CA GLU A 151 7.40 8.10 11.34
C GLU A 151 6.05 7.89 10.64
N PHE A 152 6.06 7.44 9.38
CA PHE A 152 4.84 7.09 8.65
C PHE A 152 4.00 6.04 9.39
N ILE A 153 4.62 4.94 9.85
CA ILE A 153 3.93 3.87 10.58
C ILE A 153 3.35 4.40 11.90
N GLU A 154 4.10 5.18 12.66
CA GLU A 154 3.64 5.76 13.92
C GLU A 154 2.43 6.69 13.71
N LEU A 155 2.47 7.55 12.70
CA LEU A 155 1.35 8.43 12.33
C LEU A 155 0.12 7.64 11.84
N LEU A 156 0.33 6.57 11.08
CA LEU A 156 -0.73 5.69 10.61
C LEU A 156 -1.42 4.98 11.78
N ILE A 157 -0.64 4.46 12.73
CA ILE A 157 -1.15 3.82 13.96
C ILE A 157 -1.93 4.83 14.78
N GLN A 158 -1.35 6.00 15.08
CA GLN A 158 -2.01 7.05 15.87
C GLN A 158 -3.35 7.46 15.25
N MET A 159 -3.39 7.64 13.93
CA MET A 159 -4.63 7.96 13.23
C MET A 159 -5.68 6.84 13.35
N SER A 160 -5.26 5.58 13.43
CA SER A 160 -6.16 4.42 13.52
C SER A 160 -6.67 4.08 14.92
N THR A 161 -6.05 4.63 15.98
CA THR A 161 -6.33 4.30 17.38
C THR A 161 -7.03 5.42 18.15
N ILE A 162 -7.17 6.60 17.56
CA ILE A 162 -7.87 7.72 18.19
C ILE A 162 -9.33 7.65 17.78
N ASP A 163 -10.23 7.57 18.76
CA ASP A 163 -11.68 7.65 18.60
C ASP A 163 -12.16 9.08 18.34
#